data_AF-A0A2G8TKU4-F1
#
_entry.id   AF-A0A2G8TKU4-F1
#
_cell.length_a   1.000
_cell.length_b   1.000
_cell.length_c   1.000
_cell.angle_alpha   90.00
_cell.angle_beta   90.00
_cell.angle_gamma   90.00
#
_symmetry.space_group_name_H-M   'P 1'
#
loop_
_entity.id
_entity.type
_entity.pdbx_description
1 polymer ?
#
loop_
_entity_poly.entity_id
_entity_poly.type
_entity_poly.pdbx_seq_one_letter_code
_entity_poly.pdbx_strand_id
1 'polypeptide(L)'
;MKDLLGEFIERQEAMANEIENRFKEYFRAAVVPPVGASGPAPGGNGVVAIEIASPGCSADDVLARIRLLPRGPGLYVIMTTCDIPGRDVCTFAVRDSDVKAIYRGHSSNVGDRIMSHLTNTAYMAMCDAIPSKKPWGGFIKIAEGVGDGGIDITSVPYTTGKWTVVVFPMEGSSEPLRRLAEEGFSLAFGTPVRSIKEPKNRRGKRSKIPSASPTGM
;
A
#
# COMPACT_ATOMS: atom_id res chain seq x y z
N MET A 1 23.66 -7.34 35.19
CA MET A 1 23.51 -7.67 33.76
C MET A 1 22.06 -8.05 33.40
N LYS A 2 21.33 -8.79 34.25
CA LYS A 2 19.89 -9.04 34.05
C LYS A 2 19.02 -7.77 34.12
N ASP A 3 19.35 -6.82 35.00
CA ASP A 3 18.57 -5.57 35.14
C ASP A 3 18.68 -4.63 33.94
N LEU A 4 19.87 -4.49 33.34
CA LEU A 4 20.07 -3.63 32.17
C LEU A 4 19.33 -4.14 30.92
N LEU A 5 19.18 -5.46 30.78
CA LEU A 5 18.42 -6.03 29.67
C LEU A 5 16.91 -5.86 29.88
N GLY A 6 16.44 -6.01 31.13
CA GLY A 6 15.04 -5.74 31.50
C GLY A 6 14.65 -4.29 31.24
N GLU A 7 15.43 -3.34 31.75
CA GLU A 7 15.21 -1.90 31.53
C GLU A 7 15.25 -1.52 30.03
N PHE A 8 16.12 -2.16 29.25
CA PHE A 8 16.17 -1.93 27.81
C PHE A 8 14.89 -2.41 27.11
N ILE A 9 14.41 -3.62 27.44
CA ILE A 9 13.17 -4.17 26.87
C ILE A 9 11.97 -3.29 27.23
N GLU A 10 11.82 -2.92 28.50
CA GLU A 10 10.72 -2.06 28.95
C GLU A 10 10.72 -0.70 28.23
N ARG A 11 11.89 -0.11 28.00
CA ARG A 11 12.00 1.14 27.21
C ARG A 11 11.60 0.94 25.75
N GLN A 12 11.96 -0.19 25.13
CA GLN A 12 11.54 -0.48 23.75
C GLN A 12 10.03 -0.69 23.65
N GLU A 13 9.43 -1.39 24.62
CA GLU A 13 7.98 -1.60 24.69
C GLU A 13 7.23 -0.28 24.91
N ALA A 14 7.71 0.56 25.84
CA ALA A 14 7.14 1.88 26.08
C ALA A 14 7.20 2.77 24.82
N MET A 15 8.34 2.77 24.12
CA MET A 15 8.50 3.51 22.86
C MET A 15 7.59 2.97 21.76
N ALA A 16 7.44 1.64 21.63
CA ALA A 16 6.52 1.03 20.67
C ALA A 16 5.06 1.43 20.95
N ASN A 17 4.64 1.40 22.21
CA ASN A 17 3.32 1.83 22.65
C ASN A 17 3.08 3.33 22.37
N GLU A 18 4.09 4.17 22.58
CA GLU A 18 4.01 5.60 22.25
C GLU A 18 3.83 5.81 20.74
N ILE A 19 4.65 5.12 19.92
CA ILE A 19 4.53 5.17 18.45
C ILE A 19 3.13 4.72 18.01
N GLU A 20 2.64 3.60 18.55
CA GLU A 20 1.30 3.09 18.25
C GLU A 20 0.20 4.09 18.60
N ASN A 21 0.25 4.68 19.79
CA ASN A 21 -0.74 5.66 20.23
C ASN A 21 -0.73 6.92 19.37
N ARG A 22 0.46 7.43 19.02
CA ARG A 22 0.57 8.60 18.13
C ARG A 22 0.04 8.27 16.73
N PHE A 23 0.36 7.10 16.18
CA PHE A 23 -0.21 6.66 14.91
C PHE A 23 -1.74 6.61 14.95
N LYS A 24 -2.32 5.99 15.98
CA LYS A 24 -3.77 5.96 16.17
C LYS A 24 -4.37 7.36 16.24
N GLU A 25 -3.72 8.28 16.93
CA GLU A 25 -4.16 9.67 17.01
C GLU A 25 -4.12 10.39 15.65
N TYR A 26 -3.01 10.27 14.90
CA TYR A 26 -2.85 10.87 13.58
C TYR A 26 -3.92 10.39 12.60
N PHE A 27 -4.28 9.11 12.64
CA PHE A 27 -5.25 8.53 11.71
C PHE A 27 -6.71 8.60 12.18
N ARG A 28 -6.98 8.82 13.48
CA ARG A 28 -8.35 8.96 14.03
C ARG A 28 -9.15 10.09 13.39
N ALA A 29 -8.46 11.08 12.83
CA ALA A 29 -9.06 12.24 12.18
C ALA A 29 -9.17 12.11 10.64
N ALA A 30 -8.72 10.98 10.07
CA ALA A 30 -8.93 10.72 8.65
C ALA A 30 -10.44 10.50 8.40
N VAL A 31 -11.02 11.31 7.52
CA VAL A 31 -12.41 11.23 7.08
C VAL A 31 -12.39 11.25 5.56
N VAL A 32 -13.13 10.33 4.93
CA VAL A 32 -13.34 10.36 3.48
C VAL A 32 -14.45 11.37 3.20
N PRO A 33 -14.19 12.47 2.46
CA PRO A 33 -15.27 13.36 2.05
C PRO A 33 -16.20 12.63 1.06
N PRO A 34 -17.51 12.90 1.10
CA PRO A 34 -18.46 12.27 0.19
C PRO A 34 -18.14 12.60 -1.28
N VAL A 35 -18.47 11.66 -2.16
CA VAL A 35 -18.31 11.79 -3.61
C VAL A 35 -19.08 13.04 -4.09
N GLY A 36 -18.34 14.04 -4.59
CA GLY A 36 -18.91 15.32 -5.04
C GLY A 36 -18.38 16.55 -4.29
N ALA A 37 -17.70 16.37 -3.16
CA ALA A 37 -16.99 17.47 -2.50
C ALA A 37 -15.78 17.93 -3.33
N SER A 38 -15.64 19.25 -3.48
CA SER A 38 -14.53 19.89 -4.19
C SER A 38 -13.28 19.91 -3.30
N GLY A 39 -12.51 18.81 -3.33
CA GLY A 39 -11.17 18.74 -2.75
C GLY A 39 -11.03 17.71 -1.62
N PRO A 40 -9.78 17.34 -1.27
CA PRO A 40 -9.52 16.50 -0.12
C PRO A 40 -10.00 17.20 1.16
N ALA A 41 -10.73 16.48 2.03
CA ALA A 41 -10.89 16.94 3.39
C ALA A 41 -9.53 16.79 4.08
N PRO A 42 -8.92 17.86 4.61
CA PRO A 42 -7.77 17.69 5.48
C PRO A 42 -8.27 16.92 6.71
N GLY A 43 -7.84 15.68 6.86
CA GLY A 43 -7.90 15.03 8.16
C GLY A 43 -7.10 15.86 9.14
N GLY A 44 -7.51 15.87 10.40
CA GLY A 44 -6.68 16.46 11.47
C GLY A 44 -5.25 15.94 11.34
N ASN A 45 -4.27 16.84 11.43
CA ASN A 45 -2.83 16.56 11.31
C ASN A 45 -2.28 16.26 9.91
N GLY A 46 -2.97 16.64 8.84
CA GLY A 46 -2.42 16.62 7.46
C GLY A 46 -2.52 15.27 6.75
N VAL A 47 -3.17 14.27 7.36
CA VAL A 47 -3.57 13.02 6.68
C VAL A 47 -4.70 13.34 5.71
N VAL A 48 -4.61 12.81 4.49
CA VAL A 48 -5.60 13.00 3.43
C VAL A 48 -6.18 11.65 3.05
N ALA A 49 -7.51 11.52 3.08
CA ALA A 49 -8.21 10.35 2.57
C ALA A 49 -9.06 10.74 1.35
N ILE A 50 -8.90 10.03 0.23
CA ILE A 50 -9.62 10.29 -1.01
C ILE A 50 -10.21 8.99 -1.53
N GLU A 51 -11.54 8.96 -1.72
CA GLU A 51 -12.16 7.96 -2.58
C GLU A 51 -11.76 8.26 -4.03
N ILE A 52 -11.00 7.34 -4.63
CA ILE A 52 -10.47 7.48 -5.98
C ILE A 52 -11.32 6.76 -7.02
N ALA A 53 -12.14 5.81 -6.61
CA ALA A 53 -13.08 5.11 -7.49
C ALA A 53 -14.26 4.55 -6.70
N SER A 54 -15.42 4.54 -7.33
CA SER A 54 -16.62 3.78 -6.92
C SER A 54 -17.23 3.09 -8.15
N PRO A 55 -18.16 2.14 -7.96
CA PRO A 55 -18.80 1.46 -9.07
C PRO A 55 -19.41 2.44 -10.07
N GLY A 56 -19.03 2.31 -11.35
CA GLY A 56 -19.48 3.17 -12.44
C GLY A 56 -18.58 4.37 -12.76
N CYS A 57 -17.52 4.63 -12.00
CA CYS A 57 -16.53 5.66 -12.36
C CYS A 57 -15.80 5.31 -13.67
N SER A 58 -15.54 6.34 -14.49
CA SER A 58 -14.71 6.21 -15.69
C SER A 58 -13.22 6.18 -15.32
N ALA A 59 -12.36 5.73 -16.25
CA ALA A 59 -10.92 5.79 -16.05
C ALA A 59 -10.39 7.22 -15.90
N ASP A 60 -11.00 8.18 -16.59
CA ASP A 60 -10.63 9.60 -16.48
C ASP A 60 -10.98 10.17 -15.11
N ASP A 61 -12.13 9.79 -14.53
CA ASP A 61 -12.50 10.18 -13.17
C ASP A 61 -11.47 9.66 -12.16
N VAL A 62 -11.08 8.39 -12.29
CA VAL A 62 -10.07 7.77 -11.41
C VAL A 62 -8.73 8.52 -11.50
N LEU A 63 -8.26 8.79 -12.72
CA LEU A 63 -7.00 9.52 -12.92
C LEU A 63 -7.09 10.96 -12.38
N ALA A 64 -8.23 11.64 -12.56
CA ALA A 64 -8.46 12.96 -12.00
C ALA A 64 -8.40 12.94 -10.47
N ARG A 65 -9.02 11.94 -9.82
CA ARG A 65 -8.97 11.77 -8.36
C ARG A 65 -7.58 11.43 -7.84
N ILE A 66 -6.83 10.55 -8.52
CA ILE A 66 -5.43 10.26 -8.16
C ILE A 66 -4.57 11.53 -8.22
N ARG A 67 -4.85 12.46 -9.14
CA ARG A 67 -4.11 13.75 -9.22
C ARG A 67 -4.36 14.67 -8.03
N LEU A 68 -5.45 14.50 -7.27
CA LEU A 68 -5.72 15.25 -6.04
C LEU A 68 -4.91 14.75 -4.84
N LEU A 69 -4.28 13.57 -4.94
CA LEU A 69 -3.47 13.03 -3.86
C LEU A 69 -2.19 13.87 -3.66
N PRO A 70 -1.73 14.03 -2.41
CA PRO A 70 -0.45 14.68 -2.13
C PRO A 70 0.69 14.08 -2.96
N ARG A 71 1.48 14.97 -3.56
CA ARG A 71 2.69 14.62 -4.30
C ARG A 71 3.90 14.77 -3.38
N GLY A 72 4.93 13.96 -3.60
CA GLY A 72 6.13 13.96 -2.77
C GLY A 72 6.19 12.82 -1.74
N PRO A 73 7.12 12.92 -0.77
CA PRO A 73 7.42 11.82 0.14
C PRO A 73 6.31 11.59 1.15
N GLY A 74 6.01 10.32 1.44
CA GLY A 74 4.98 9.97 2.40
C GLY A 74 4.75 8.48 2.58
N LEU A 75 3.84 8.18 3.50
CA LEU A 75 3.23 6.88 3.74
C LEU A 75 1.83 6.88 3.09
N TYR A 76 1.41 5.76 2.53
CA TYR A 76 0.07 5.60 1.98
C TYR A 76 -0.52 4.24 2.33
N VAL A 77 -1.85 4.21 2.38
CA VAL A 77 -2.67 3.02 2.61
C VAL A 77 -3.69 2.94 1.48
N ILE A 78 -3.76 1.80 0.81
CA ILE A 78 -4.75 1.49 -0.21
C ILE A 78 -5.84 0.64 0.44
N MET A 79 -7.07 1.07 0.25
CA MET A 79 -8.25 0.46 0.86
C MET A 79 -9.32 0.18 -0.20
N THR A 80 -10.09 -0.89 -0.01
CA THR A 80 -11.18 -1.22 -0.93
C THR A 80 -12.30 -1.99 -0.25
N THR A 81 -13.50 -1.96 -0.86
CA THR A 81 -14.59 -2.90 -0.53
C THR A 81 -14.54 -4.19 -1.34
N CYS A 82 -13.66 -4.30 -2.34
CA CYS A 82 -13.45 -5.54 -3.07
C CYS A 82 -13.01 -6.66 -2.14
N ASP A 83 -13.50 -7.88 -2.38
CA ASP A 83 -13.01 -9.05 -1.66
C ASP A 83 -11.60 -9.41 -2.17
N ILE A 84 -10.62 -9.30 -1.28
CA ILE A 84 -9.22 -9.58 -1.59
C ILE A 84 -8.82 -10.88 -0.88
N PRO A 85 -8.42 -11.94 -1.62
CA PRO A 85 -8.07 -13.21 -1.00
C PRO A 85 -6.91 -13.08 0.00
N GLY A 86 -6.95 -13.90 1.06
CA GLY A 86 -5.91 -13.99 2.08
C GLY A 86 -6.39 -13.60 3.47
N ARG A 87 -5.55 -13.84 4.48
CA ARG A 87 -5.86 -13.46 5.86
C ARG A 87 -5.47 -12.01 6.10
N ASP A 88 -6.47 -11.14 6.22
CA ASP A 88 -6.26 -9.78 6.69
C ASP A 88 -6.25 -9.75 8.23
N VAL A 89 -5.16 -9.24 8.79
CA VAL A 89 -5.00 -9.01 10.23
C VAL A 89 -4.92 -7.51 10.53
N CYS A 90 -5.09 -6.67 9.52
CA CYS A 90 -5.09 -5.23 9.71
C CYS A 90 -6.43 -4.76 10.28
N THR A 91 -6.36 -3.89 11.27
CA THR A 91 -7.50 -3.27 11.97
C THR A 91 -7.66 -1.80 11.60
N PHE A 92 -6.83 -1.30 10.68
CA PHE A 92 -6.91 0.07 10.21
C PHE A 92 -8.23 0.30 9.46
N ALA A 93 -9.00 1.28 9.93
CA ALA A 93 -10.24 1.70 9.31
C ALA A 93 -10.31 3.23 9.27
N VAL A 94 -10.91 3.76 8.21
CA VAL A 94 -11.27 5.18 8.13
C VAL A 94 -12.66 5.34 8.75
N ARG A 95 -12.86 6.42 9.51
CA ARG A 95 -14.13 6.69 10.17
C ARG A 95 -15.26 6.75 9.14
N ASP A 96 -16.40 6.14 9.47
CA ASP A 96 -17.61 6.13 8.66
C ASP A 96 -17.44 5.55 7.24
N SER A 97 -16.48 4.64 7.05
CA SER A 97 -16.21 3.97 5.77
C SER A 97 -16.29 2.44 5.88
N ASP A 98 -16.71 1.79 4.79
CA ASP A 98 -16.81 0.34 4.62
C ASP A 98 -15.57 -0.29 3.95
N VAL A 99 -14.60 0.53 3.53
CA VAL A 99 -13.35 0.08 2.90
C VAL A 99 -12.40 -0.54 3.91
N LYS A 100 -11.72 -1.62 3.52
CA LYS A 100 -10.69 -2.31 4.32
C LYS A 100 -9.31 -2.03 3.79
N ALA A 101 -8.33 -1.87 4.67
CA ALA A 101 -6.93 -1.70 4.28
C ALA A 101 -6.38 -2.99 3.67
N ILE A 102 -5.95 -2.94 2.41
CA ILE A 102 -5.38 -4.11 1.72
C ILE A 102 -3.88 -3.99 1.49
N TYR A 103 -3.35 -2.77 1.49
CA TYR A 103 -1.94 -2.51 1.27
C TYR A 103 -1.49 -1.23 1.97
N ARG A 104 -0.25 -1.22 2.45
CA ARG A 104 0.46 -0.01 2.89
C ARG A 104 1.83 0.02 2.22
N GLY A 105 2.34 1.22 2.02
CA GLY A 105 3.71 1.41 1.58
C GLY A 105 4.16 2.85 1.73
N HIS A 106 5.43 3.11 1.48
CA HIS A 106 5.97 4.45 1.44
C HIS A 106 6.66 4.75 0.12
N SER A 107 6.84 6.04 -0.19
CA SER A 107 7.52 6.47 -1.40
C SER A 107 8.12 7.87 -1.22
N SER A 108 9.10 8.22 -2.05
CA SER A 108 9.52 9.62 -2.26
C SER A 108 8.55 10.41 -3.15
N ASN A 109 7.68 9.70 -3.88
CA ASN A 109 6.56 10.28 -4.62
C ASN A 109 5.34 9.35 -4.50
N VAL A 110 4.45 9.67 -3.56
CA VAL A 110 3.27 8.86 -3.23
C VAL A 110 2.29 8.78 -4.41
N GLY A 111 1.95 9.90 -5.04
CA GLY A 111 1.00 9.91 -6.16
C GLY A 111 1.44 9.02 -7.34
N ASP A 112 2.72 9.08 -7.73
CA ASP A 112 3.24 8.22 -8.81
C ASP A 112 3.26 6.74 -8.40
N ARG A 113 3.56 6.47 -7.13
CA ARG A 113 3.58 5.11 -6.60
C ARG A 113 2.19 4.48 -6.56
N ILE A 114 1.18 5.24 -6.16
CA ILE A 114 -0.22 4.80 -6.16
C ILE A 114 -0.70 4.55 -7.59
N MET A 115 -0.39 5.45 -8.52
CA MET A 115 -0.71 5.26 -9.94
C MET A 115 -0.09 3.98 -10.49
N SER A 116 1.16 3.68 -10.10
CA SER A 116 1.83 2.43 -10.49
C SER A 116 1.12 1.17 -9.98
N HIS A 117 0.45 1.27 -8.83
CA HIS A 117 -0.29 0.18 -8.20
C HIS A 117 -1.71 -0.01 -8.75
N LEU A 118 -2.43 1.07 -9.02
CA LEU A 118 -3.89 1.05 -9.21
C LEU A 118 -4.34 1.32 -10.64
N THR A 119 -3.46 1.89 -11.46
CA THR A 119 -3.70 2.16 -12.88
C THR A 119 -2.44 1.78 -13.65
N ASN A 120 -2.02 0.52 -13.51
CA ASN A 120 -0.73 0.04 -14.01
C ASN A 120 -0.57 0.24 -15.52
N THR A 121 -1.61 -0.03 -16.32
CA THR A 121 -1.56 0.15 -17.77
C THR A 121 -1.29 1.61 -18.14
N ALA A 122 -2.01 2.55 -17.52
CA ALA A 122 -1.80 3.99 -17.75
C ALA A 122 -0.42 4.46 -17.24
N TYR A 123 0.04 3.93 -16.10
CA TYR A 123 1.34 4.24 -15.54
C TYR A 123 2.50 3.78 -16.45
N MET A 124 2.41 2.57 -17.00
CA MET A 124 3.43 2.02 -17.90
C MET A 124 3.48 2.79 -19.21
N ALA A 125 2.32 3.10 -19.81
CA ALA A 125 2.25 3.95 -20.99
C ALA A 125 2.89 5.34 -20.77
N MET A 126 2.70 5.93 -19.58
CA MET A 126 3.38 7.17 -19.20
C MET A 126 4.90 7.00 -19.12
N CYS A 127 5.40 5.88 -18.62
CA CYS A 127 6.85 5.62 -18.55
C CYS A 127 7.45 5.45 -19.94
N ASP A 128 6.77 4.74 -20.84
CA ASP A 128 7.22 4.54 -22.23
C ASP A 128 7.28 5.87 -23.00
N ALA A 129 6.35 6.80 -22.71
CA ALA A 129 6.31 8.12 -23.32
C ALA A 129 7.35 9.11 -22.77
N ILE A 130 7.94 8.85 -21.59
CA ILE A 130 8.89 9.76 -20.93
C ILE A 130 10.24 9.06 -20.76
N PRO A 131 11.25 9.35 -21.62
CA PRO A 131 12.51 8.60 -21.64
C PRO A 131 13.29 8.58 -20.31
N SER A 132 13.12 9.60 -19.46
CA SER A 132 13.78 9.69 -18.15
C SER A 132 13.06 8.92 -17.04
N LYS A 133 11.81 8.49 -17.26
CA LYS A 133 10.97 7.87 -16.24
C LYS A 133 11.10 6.35 -16.32
N LYS A 134 11.75 5.77 -15.31
CA LYS A 134 11.81 4.32 -15.17
C LYS A 134 10.57 3.78 -14.44
N PRO A 135 10.00 2.64 -14.86
CA PRO A 135 8.94 1.98 -14.11
C PRO A 135 9.36 1.68 -12.67
N TRP A 136 8.42 1.84 -11.74
CA TRP A 136 8.64 1.43 -10.35
C TRP A 136 8.78 -0.10 -10.26
N GLY A 137 9.64 -0.56 -9.35
CA GLY A 137 9.69 -1.97 -8.95
C GLY A 137 8.77 -2.26 -7.75
N GLY A 138 8.23 -3.49 -7.68
CA GLY A 138 7.50 -4.02 -6.53
C GLY A 138 6.10 -3.45 -6.38
N PHE A 139 5.12 -4.06 -7.03
CA PHE A 139 3.74 -3.60 -7.03
C PHE A 139 2.88 -4.30 -5.97
N ILE A 140 1.68 -3.76 -5.69
CA ILE A 140 0.65 -4.51 -4.97
C ILE A 140 0.29 -5.75 -5.80
N LYS A 141 0.35 -6.93 -5.19
CA LYS A 141 0.05 -8.20 -5.85
C LYS A 141 -1.30 -8.72 -5.34
N ILE A 142 -2.35 -8.59 -6.14
CA ILE A 142 -3.71 -9.00 -5.76
C ILE A 142 -4.08 -10.38 -6.33
N ALA A 143 -3.65 -10.71 -7.55
CA ALA A 143 -3.92 -12.01 -8.17
C ALA A 143 -2.62 -12.77 -8.43
N GLU A 144 -2.62 -14.08 -8.12
CA GLU A 144 -1.54 -14.98 -8.52
C GLU A 144 -1.52 -15.11 -10.05
N GLY A 145 -0.34 -14.96 -10.67
CA GLY A 145 -0.17 -15.14 -12.12
C GLY A 145 -0.43 -13.90 -13.00
N VAL A 146 -1.01 -12.81 -12.47
CA VAL A 146 -1.15 -11.54 -13.21
C VAL A 146 0.14 -10.72 -13.09
N GLY A 147 1.17 -11.14 -13.83
CA GLY A 147 2.44 -10.44 -13.95
C GLY A 147 3.16 -10.13 -12.62
N ASP A 148 4.31 -9.46 -12.71
CA ASP A 148 5.00 -8.90 -11.53
C ASP A 148 4.43 -7.50 -11.15
N GLY A 149 3.32 -7.08 -11.75
CA GLY A 149 2.85 -5.68 -11.88
C GLY A 149 1.60 -5.32 -11.08
N GLY A 150 1.28 -4.02 -11.02
CA GLY A 150 0.09 -3.49 -10.35
C GLY A 150 -1.21 -3.89 -11.04
N ILE A 151 -2.33 -3.39 -10.55
CA ILE A 151 -3.66 -3.63 -11.11
C ILE A 151 -4.19 -2.42 -11.88
N ASP A 152 -5.30 -2.62 -12.59
CA ASP A 152 -6.14 -1.54 -13.11
C ASP A 152 -7.50 -1.60 -12.42
N ILE A 153 -7.77 -0.68 -11.49
CA ILE A 153 -9.02 -0.67 -10.70
C ILE A 153 -10.26 -0.37 -11.55
N THR A 154 -10.06 0.11 -12.78
CA THR A 154 -11.08 0.38 -13.79
C THR A 154 -11.37 -0.85 -14.66
N SER A 155 -10.73 -1.99 -14.38
CA SER A 155 -10.93 -3.25 -15.08
C SER A 155 -11.57 -4.28 -14.17
N VAL A 156 -12.37 -5.20 -14.74
CA VAL A 156 -12.97 -6.32 -14.00
C VAL A 156 -11.85 -7.19 -13.39
N PRO A 157 -11.98 -7.67 -12.13
CA PRO A 157 -13.14 -7.57 -11.23
C PRO A 157 -13.19 -6.33 -10.32
N TYR A 158 -12.20 -5.44 -10.42
CA TYR A 158 -11.96 -4.38 -9.45
C TYR A 158 -12.93 -3.19 -9.54
N THR A 159 -13.64 -3.06 -10.65
CA THR A 159 -14.66 -2.01 -10.89
C THR A 159 -15.89 -2.11 -9.99
N THR A 160 -16.08 -3.24 -9.31
CA THR A 160 -17.27 -3.53 -8.50
C THR A 160 -17.20 -2.98 -7.08
N GLY A 161 -16.01 -2.57 -6.62
CA GLY A 161 -15.80 -2.03 -5.29
C GLY A 161 -15.47 -0.54 -5.28
N LYS A 162 -15.51 0.04 -4.08
CA LYS A 162 -14.95 1.38 -3.81
C LYS A 162 -13.46 1.24 -3.57
N TRP A 163 -12.70 2.26 -3.96
CA TRP A 163 -11.27 2.36 -3.73
C TRP A 163 -10.96 3.68 -3.06
N THR A 164 -10.30 3.60 -1.92
CA THR A 164 -9.89 4.77 -1.13
C THR A 164 -8.39 4.70 -0.88
N VAL A 165 -7.74 5.85 -0.97
CA VAL A 165 -6.33 5.98 -0.59
C VAL A 165 -6.24 6.97 0.56
N VAL A 166 -5.58 6.54 1.63
CA VAL A 166 -5.15 7.41 2.72
C VAL A 166 -3.67 7.72 2.53
N VAL A 167 -3.31 9.01 2.56
CA VAL A 167 -1.94 9.49 2.43
C VAL A 167 -1.59 10.26 3.68
N PHE A 168 -0.45 9.93 4.26
CA PHE A 168 0.23 10.73 5.27
C PHE A 168 1.46 11.38 4.61
N PRO A 169 1.36 12.67 4.23
CA PRO A 169 2.49 13.41 3.68
C PRO A 169 3.62 13.50 4.72
N MET A 170 4.85 13.25 4.29
CA MET A 170 6.04 13.30 5.14
C MET A 170 7.10 14.16 4.44
N GLU A 171 6.78 15.43 4.19
CA GLU A 171 7.68 16.38 3.54
C GLU A 171 9.04 16.46 4.26
N GLY A 172 10.12 16.53 3.48
CA GLY A 172 11.49 16.55 4.02
C GLY A 172 11.97 15.24 4.64
N SER A 173 11.15 14.18 4.68
CA SER A 173 11.56 12.90 5.25
C SER A 173 12.62 12.19 4.40
N SER A 174 13.43 11.37 5.06
CA SER A 174 14.33 10.41 4.42
C SER A 174 13.65 9.06 4.22
N GLU A 175 14.20 8.20 3.36
CA GLU A 175 13.68 6.84 3.17
C GLU A 175 13.68 6.01 4.48
N PRO A 176 14.75 6.01 5.30
CA PRO A 176 14.72 5.32 6.59
C PRO A 176 13.57 5.77 7.49
N LEU A 177 13.28 7.08 7.55
CA LEU A 177 12.19 7.60 8.36
C LEU A 177 10.82 7.14 7.86
N ARG A 178 10.61 7.14 6.54
CA ARG A 178 9.37 6.62 5.95
C ARG A 178 9.19 5.12 6.17
N ARG A 179 10.28 4.36 6.13
CA ARG A 179 10.27 2.95 6.46
C ARG A 179 9.88 2.70 7.91
N LEU A 180 10.45 3.47 8.85
CA LEU A 180 10.04 3.41 10.27
C LEU A 180 8.55 3.76 10.43
N ALA A 181 8.03 4.71 9.66
CA ALA A 181 6.60 5.02 9.67
C ALA A 181 5.74 3.86 9.15
N GLU A 182 6.16 3.16 8.10
CA GLU A 182 5.49 1.96 7.62
C GLU A 182 5.51 0.83 8.66
N GLU A 183 6.64 0.64 9.35
CA GLU A 183 6.79 -0.33 10.45
C GLU A 183 5.90 0.07 11.64
N GLY A 184 5.88 1.34 12.03
CA GLY A 184 5.01 1.89 13.08
C GLY A 184 3.52 1.70 12.78
N PHE A 185 3.09 1.91 11.54
CA PHE A 185 1.73 1.57 11.11
C PHE A 185 1.41 0.09 11.35
N SER A 186 2.36 -0.79 11.01
CA SER A 186 2.21 -2.24 11.16
C SER A 186 2.03 -2.66 12.61
N LEU A 187 2.76 -2.01 13.52
CA LEU A 187 2.64 -2.24 14.95
C LEU A 187 1.28 -1.77 15.45
N ALA A 188 0.85 -0.58 15.03
CA ALA A 188 -0.38 0.03 15.52
C ALA A 188 -1.67 -0.66 15.06
N PHE A 189 -1.66 -1.17 13.82
CA PHE A 189 -2.87 -1.66 13.17
C PHE A 189 -2.77 -3.09 12.65
N GLY A 190 -1.60 -3.70 12.63
CA GLY A 190 -1.35 -4.94 11.90
C GLY A 190 -0.98 -4.69 10.43
N THR A 191 -0.55 -5.76 9.75
CA THR A 191 -0.09 -5.70 8.35
C THR A 191 -1.26 -6.05 7.40
N PRO A 192 -1.66 -5.15 6.47
CA PRO A 192 -2.64 -5.49 5.44
C PRO A 192 -2.24 -6.69 4.60
N VAL A 193 -3.24 -7.47 4.17
CA VAL A 193 -3.06 -8.75 3.49
C VAL A 193 -2.08 -8.72 2.31
N ARG A 194 -2.06 -7.66 1.49
CA ARG A 194 -1.15 -7.56 0.32
C ARG A 194 0.17 -6.86 0.60
N SER A 195 0.42 -6.49 1.85
CA SER A 195 1.72 -5.95 2.30
C SER A 195 2.63 -7.02 2.90
N ILE A 196 2.11 -8.22 3.13
CA ILE A 196 2.89 -9.34 3.66
C ILE A 196 3.91 -9.72 2.58
N LYS A 197 5.20 -9.51 2.87
CA LYS A 197 6.26 -10.05 2.01
C LYS A 197 6.19 -11.57 2.15
N GLU A 198 5.88 -12.28 1.08
CA GLU A 198 6.10 -13.72 1.07
C GLU A 198 7.55 -13.98 1.49
N PRO A 199 7.81 -14.96 2.38
CA PRO A 199 9.17 -15.36 2.66
C PRO A 199 9.80 -15.73 1.32
N LYS A 200 10.92 -15.08 0.98
CA LYS A 200 11.72 -15.44 -0.18
C LYS A 200 12.16 -16.89 0.00
N ASN A 201 11.34 -17.84 -0.44
CA ASN A 201 11.78 -19.21 -0.60
C ASN A 201 13.00 -19.12 -1.52
N ARG A 202 14.15 -19.54 -0.97
CA ARG A 202 15.41 -19.69 -1.68
C ARG A 202 15.09 -20.35 -3.01
N ARG A 203 15.14 -19.58 -4.11
CA ARG A 203 14.89 -20.09 -5.46
C ARG A 203 15.65 -21.40 -5.59
N GLY A 204 14.91 -22.46 -5.85
CA GLY A 204 15.44 -23.81 -5.90
C GLY A 204 16.72 -23.86 -6.73
N LYS A 205 17.78 -24.40 -6.12
CA LYS A 205 18.75 -25.17 -6.90
C LYS A 205 17.91 -26.18 -7.67
N ARG A 206 17.73 -25.97 -8.97
CA ARG A 206 17.34 -27.05 -9.88
C ARG A 206 18.34 -28.17 -9.64
N SER A 207 17.92 -29.22 -8.92
CA SER A 207 18.64 -30.48 -8.95
C SER A 207 18.58 -30.93 -10.41
N LYS A 208 19.75 -31.01 -11.05
CA LYS A 208 19.88 -31.73 -12.31
C LYS A 208 19.55 -33.18 -11.97
N ILE A 209 18.32 -33.59 -12.24
CA ILE A 209 17.99 -35.01 -12.36
C ILE A 209 18.65 -35.44 -13.68
N PRO A 210 19.62 -36.38 -13.67
CA PRO A 210 20.16 -36.91 -14.92
C PRO A 210 19.03 -37.64 -15.64
N SER A 211 18.81 -37.31 -16.91
CA SER A 211 17.92 -38.04 -17.79
C SER A 211 18.37 -39.51 -17.84
N ALA A 212 17.54 -40.42 -17.37
CA ALA A 212 17.72 -41.83 -17.62
C ALA A 212 17.57 -42.07 -19.13
N SER A 213 18.63 -42.59 -19.74
CA SER A 213 18.62 -43.09 -21.12
C SER A 213 17.57 -44.21 -21.25
N PRO A 214 16.73 -44.21 -22.30
CA PRO A 214 15.88 -45.35 -22.56
C PRO A 214 16.74 -46.47 -23.15
N THR A 215 16.79 -47.58 -22.43
CA THR A 215 17.11 -48.90 -22.96
C THR A 215 16.16 -49.22 -24.12
N GLY A 216 16.72 -49.59 -25.26
CA GLY A 216 15.99 -50.09 -26.41
C GLY A 216 16.92 -50.92 -27.31
N MET A 217 16.69 -52.24 -27.25
CA MET A 217 17.04 -53.36 -28.15
C MET A 217 18.11 -53.14 -29.23
#